data_AF-A0A1U7IQS5-F1
#
_entry.id   AF-A0A1U7IQS5-F1
#
_cell.length_a   1.000
_cell.length_b   1.000
_cell.length_c   1.000
_cell.angle_alpha   90.00
_cell.angle_beta   90.00
_cell.angle_gamma   90.00
#
_symmetry.space_group_name_H-M   'P 1'
#
loop_
_entity.id
_entity.type
_entity.pdbx_description
1 polymer ?
#
loop_
_entity_poly.entity_id
_entity_poly.type
_entity_poly.pdbx_seq_one_letter_code
_entity_poly.pdbx_strand_id
1 'polypeptide(L)'
;MLEPNVFIPQLTDDGSFTFFSAEFGETFHSQSGAIQEAETKFVQPLQLKQQAEKPKLKILDVCYGLGYNTAAAINAIWQVNPNCQIELFALELDLTVPTAAIAYQLMDNWPEPLPQILTQLVSQCQIQTNKLQATLLIGDARFTIQQLPDNWQAEAIFLDPFSPPHCPQLWTVEFFGKLANHLALDGKLATYSCSAAVRSALLAVGLNIGSTTPVGRRSPGTIASFNPKDLPPLSLQEKEHLQTRAAVPYRDPNLSDRPEVILHRRHLEQQTSLLEPTSHWKKRWLIA
;
A
#
# COMPACT_ATOMS: atom_id res chain seq x y z
N MET A 1 8.93 -26.49 -18.40
CA MET A 1 9.04 -25.05 -18.66
C MET A 1 7.64 -24.50 -18.56
N LEU A 2 7.28 -23.88 -17.43
CA LEU A 2 6.01 -23.18 -17.31
C LEU A 2 6.10 -21.96 -18.23
N GLU A 3 5.15 -21.82 -19.15
CA GLU A 3 5.07 -20.60 -19.96
C GLU A 3 5.01 -19.38 -19.02
N PRO A 4 5.66 -18.25 -19.34
CA PRO A 4 5.54 -17.06 -18.53
C PRO A 4 4.04 -16.74 -18.43
N ASN A 5 3.53 -16.63 -17.20
CA ASN A 5 2.16 -16.22 -16.95
C ASN A 5 1.88 -14.96 -17.77
N VAL A 6 1.13 -15.10 -18.87
CA VAL A 6 0.82 -14.00 -19.76
C VAL A 6 -0.19 -13.14 -19.02
N PHE A 7 0.28 -12.07 -18.39
CA PHE A 7 -0.59 -11.06 -17.84
C PHE A 7 -1.36 -10.41 -18.99
N ILE A 8 -2.69 -10.48 -18.97
CA ILE A 8 -3.55 -9.86 -19.97
C ILE A 8 -4.07 -8.55 -19.37
N PRO A 9 -3.80 -7.38 -19.98
CA PRO A 9 -4.36 -6.11 -19.54
C PRO A 9 -5.90 -6.16 -19.53
N GLN A 10 -6.50 -5.72 -18.42
CA GLN A 10 -7.94 -5.54 -18.26
C GLN A 10 -8.24 -4.05 -18.14
N LEU A 11 -9.07 -3.52 -19.06
CA LEU A 11 -9.47 -2.12 -19.05
C LEU A 11 -10.33 -1.82 -17.80
N THR A 12 -10.04 -0.70 -17.14
CA THR A 12 -10.80 -0.19 -16.00
C THR A 12 -11.70 0.97 -16.41
N ASP A 13 -12.68 1.33 -15.56
CA ASP A 13 -13.68 2.36 -15.89
C ASP A 13 -13.08 3.77 -16.11
N ASP A 14 -11.89 4.05 -15.56
CA ASP A 14 -11.16 5.32 -15.75
C ASP A 14 -10.25 5.34 -17.00
N GLY A 15 -10.27 4.28 -17.82
CA GLY A 15 -9.46 4.15 -19.03
C GLY A 15 -8.02 3.67 -18.81
N SER A 16 -7.62 3.41 -17.55
CA SER A 16 -6.38 2.70 -17.24
C SER A 16 -6.54 1.18 -17.35
N PHE A 17 -5.49 0.43 -17.04
CA PHE A 17 -5.50 -1.03 -17.12
C PHE A 17 -5.03 -1.65 -15.81
N THR A 18 -5.55 -2.83 -15.48
CA THR A 18 -5.02 -3.68 -14.41
C THR A 18 -4.65 -5.04 -14.97
N PHE A 19 -3.88 -5.82 -14.20
CA PHE A 19 -3.77 -7.25 -14.40
C PHE A 19 -4.64 -8.01 -13.38
N PHE A 20 -4.84 -9.30 -13.64
CA PHE A 20 -5.41 -10.24 -12.69
C PHE A 20 -4.34 -11.24 -12.25
N SER A 21 -4.15 -11.41 -10.94
CA SER A 21 -3.29 -12.46 -10.40
C SER A 21 -4.10 -13.73 -10.18
N ALA A 22 -3.81 -14.76 -10.98
CA ALA A 22 -4.41 -16.08 -10.78
C ALA A 22 -3.99 -16.73 -9.45
N GLU A 23 -2.81 -16.39 -8.94
CA GLU A 23 -2.29 -16.88 -7.66
C GLU A 23 -3.11 -16.36 -6.48
N PHE A 24 -3.43 -15.05 -6.48
CA PHE A 24 -4.16 -14.41 -5.39
C PHE A 24 -5.68 -14.33 -5.62
N GLY A 25 -6.15 -14.58 -6.85
CA GLY A 25 -7.56 -14.48 -7.21
C GLY A 25 -8.09 -13.04 -7.23
N GLU A 26 -7.19 -12.06 -7.35
CA GLU A 26 -7.47 -10.63 -7.23
C GLU A 26 -6.88 -9.86 -8.41
N THR A 27 -7.50 -8.72 -8.76
CA THR A 27 -6.87 -7.75 -9.66
C THR A 27 -5.83 -6.93 -8.90
N PHE A 28 -4.76 -6.49 -9.58
CA PHE A 28 -3.72 -5.66 -8.97
C PHE A 28 -4.24 -4.28 -8.57
N HIS A 29 -5.21 -3.75 -9.30
CA HIS A 29 -5.94 -2.54 -8.96
C HIS A 29 -7.44 -2.75 -9.18
N SER A 30 -8.25 -1.87 -8.64
CA SER A 30 -9.70 -1.89 -8.77
C SER A 30 -10.15 -1.68 -10.21
N GLN A 31 -11.18 -2.44 -10.61
CA GLN A 31 -11.80 -2.32 -11.94
C GLN A 31 -12.46 -0.97 -12.20
N SER A 32 -12.84 -0.20 -11.17
CA SER A 32 -13.39 1.15 -11.41
C SER A 32 -12.31 2.20 -11.74
N GLY A 33 -11.03 1.85 -11.68
CA GLY A 33 -9.95 2.71 -12.12
C GLY A 33 -8.68 2.57 -11.31
N ALA A 34 -7.57 2.23 -11.97
CA ALA A 34 -6.28 2.01 -11.32
C ALA A 34 -5.53 3.32 -11.06
N ILE A 35 -5.56 4.27 -12.01
CA ILE A 35 -5.02 5.61 -11.81
C ILE A 35 -5.86 6.38 -10.78
N GLN A 36 -7.19 6.30 -10.89
CA GLN A 36 -8.08 6.92 -9.91
C GLN A 36 -7.86 6.36 -8.50
N GLU A 37 -7.60 5.05 -8.38
CA GLU A 37 -7.26 4.44 -7.10
C GLU A 37 -5.96 4.99 -6.51
N ALA A 38 -4.87 5.02 -7.30
CA ALA A 38 -3.59 5.59 -6.88
C ALA A 38 -3.76 7.03 -6.36
N GLU A 39 -4.51 7.86 -7.08
CA GLU A 39 -4.78 9.24 -6.69
C GLU A 39 -5.62 9.34 -5.41
N THR A 40 -6.73 8.61 -5.32
CA THR A 40 -7.73 8.79 -4.25
C THR A 40 -7.42 8.02 -2.97
N LYS A 41 -6.72 6.88 -3.06
CA LYS A 41 -6.37 6.05 -1.90
C LYS A 41 -5.00 6.38 -1.33
N PHE A 42 -4.11 6.95 -2.14
CA PHE A 42 -2.73 7.18 -1.73
C PHE A 42 -2.31 8.65 -1.85
N VAL A 43 -2.31 9.24 -3.05
CA VAL A 43 -1.82 10.63 -3.24
C VAL A 43 -2.58 11.65 -2.39
N GLN A 44 -3.92 11.62 -2.43
CA GLN A 44 -4.76 12.56 -1.70
C GLN A 44 -4.67 12.37 -0.18
N PRO A 45 -4.83 11.15 0.39
CA PRO A 45 -4.70 10.97 1.84
C PRO A 45 -3.32 11.34 2.38
N LEU A 46 -2.25 11.03 1.64
CA LEU A 46 -0.88 11.39 2.02
C LEU A 46 -0.56 12.87 1.80
N GLN A 47 -1.49 13.62 1.18
CA GLN A 47 -1.37 15.06 0.94
C GLN A 47 -0.10 15.41 0.15
N LEU A 48 0.30 14.57 -0.82
CA LEU A 48 1.59 14.71 -1.51
C LEU A 48 1.72 16.06 -2.23
N LYS A 49 0.61 16.58 -2.79
CA LYS A 49 0.57 17.91 -3.40
C LYS A 49 0.92 19.02 -2.41
N GLN A 50 0.47 18.92 -1.16
CA GLN A 50 0.84 19.87 -0.10
C GLN A 50 2.28 19.64 0.38
N GLN A 51 2.69 18.38 0.52
CA GLN A 51 4.06 18.06 0.91
C GLN A 51 5.10 18.54 -0.11
N ALA A 52 4.72 18.68 -1.38
CA ALA A 52 5.59 19.20 -2.47
C ALA A 52 6.08 20.64 -2.26
N GLU A 53 5.55 21.38 -1.28
CA GLU A 53 6.12 22.65 -0.81
C GLU A 53 7.54 22.48 -0.22
N LYS A 54 7.86 21.28 0.28
CA LYS A 54 9.21 20.92 0.72
C LYS A 54 10.15 20.78 -0.50
N PRO A 55 11.46 21.07 -0.35
CA PRO A 55 12.41 20.91 -1.44
C PRO A 55 12.70 19.45 -1.78
N LYS A 56 12.46 18.53 -0.83
CA LYS A 56 12.72 17.10 -0.98
C LYS A 56 11.66 16.27 -0.24
N LEU A 57 11.28 15.14 -0.83
CA LEU A 57 10.39 14.15 -0.23
C LEU A 57 10.98 12.74 -0.36
N LYS A 58 10.79 11.94 0.68
CA LYS A 58 11.12 10.52 0.77
C LYS A 58 9.86 9.69 0.74
N ILE A 59 9.83 8.71 -0.14
CA ILE A 59 8.64 7.89 -0.43
C ILE A 59 9.02 6.41 -0.37
N LEU A 60 8.21 5.61 0.31
CA LEU A 60 8.30 4.16 0.29
C LEU A 60 7.07 3.58 -0.40
N ASP A 61 7.26 2.83 -1.48
CA ASP A 61 6.21 2.12 -2.21
C ASP A 61 6.30 0.61 -1.92
N VAL A 62 5.37 0.06 -1.16
CA VAL A 62 5.35 -1.36 -0.79
C VAL A 62 4.40 -2.11 -1.73
N CYS A 63 4.96 -3.04 -2.51
CA CYS A 63 4.33 -3.73 -3.64
C CYS A 63 4.15 -2.81 -4.85
N TYR A 64 5.26 -2.49 -5.50
CA TYR A 64 5.32 -1.62 -6.69
C TYR A 64 4.28 -2.01 -7.76
N GLY A 65 4.12 -3.32 -8.02
CA GLY A 65 3.17 -3.89 -8.95
C GLY A 65 3.34 -3.33 -10.35
N LEU A 66 2.33 -2.60 -10.81
CA LEU A 66 2.35 -1.93 -12.11
C LEU A 66 3.21 -0.67 -12.08
N GLY A 67 3.43 -0.05 -10.93
CA GLY A 67 4.12 1.23 -10.77
C GLY A 67 3.20 2.45 -10.70
N TYR A 68 1.88 2.25 -10.60
CA TYR A 68 0.92 3.36 -10.60
C TYR A 68 0.95 4.25 -9.38
N ASN A 69 1.18 3.70 -8.17
CA ASN A 69 1.32 4.52 -6.97
C ASN A 69 2.56 5.41 -7.08
N THR A 70 3.70 4.84 -7.49
CA THR A 70 4.92 5.59 -7.80
C THR A 70 4.68 6.66 -8.88
N ALA A 71 4.02 6.33 -10.00
CA ALA A 71 3.72 7.25 -11.08
C ALA A 71 2.86 8.44 -10.60
N ALA A 72 1.77 8.14 -9.90
CA ALA A 72 0.85 9.12 -9.35
C ALA A 72 1.52 10.05 -8.35
N ALA A 73 2.39 9.50 -7.48
CA ALA A 73 3.15 10.27 -6.52
C ALA A 73 4.07 11.30 -7.20
N ILE A 74 4.91 10.83 -8.13
CA ILE A 74 5.86 11.70 -8.84
C ILE A 74 5.11 12.76 -9.64
N ASN A 75 4.06 12.36 -10.38
CA ASN A 75 3.23 13.28 -11.14
C ASN A 75 2.63 14.36 -10.24
N ALA A 76 1.97 13.97 -9.15
CA ALA A 76 1.30 14.90 -8.24
C ALA A 76 2.27 15.89 -7.59
N ILE A 77 3.47 15.43 -7.21
CA ILE A 77 4.51 16.27 -6.61
C ILE A 77 5.06 17.26 -7.64
N TRP A 78 5.47 16.79 -8.82
CA TRP A 78 6.07 17.66 -9.84
C TRP A 78 5.09 18.59 -10.53
N GLN A 79 3.79 18.27 -10.54
CA GLN A 79 2.76 19.23 -10.95
C GLN A 79 2.70 20.47 -10.06
N VAL A 80 2.98 20.32 -8.76
CA VAL A 80 2.99 21.43 -7.80
C VAL A 80 4.36 22.09 -7.74
N ASN A 81 5.41 21.29 -7.61
CA ASN A 81 6.78 21.75 -7.53
C ASN A 81 7.67 20.94 -8.49
N PRO A 82 7.88 21.41 -9.72
CA PRO A 82 8.70 20.73 -10.72
C PRO A 82 10.16 20.55 -10.31
N ASN A 83 10.63 21.18 -9.24
CA ASN A 83 12.01 21.10 -8.74
C ASN A 83 12.12 20.32 -7.42
N CYS A 84 11.01 19.81 -6.87
CA CYS A 84 11.05 18.95 -5.70
C CYS A 84 11.89 17.70 -6.01
N GLN A 85 12.86 17.43 -5.16
CA GLN A 85 13.63 16.19 -5.21
C GLN A 85 12.83 15.06 -4.59
N ILE A 86 12.81 13.91 -5.22
CA ILE A 86 12.16 12.71 -4.71
C ILE A 86 13.23 11.64 -4.48
N GLU A 87 13.28 11.09 -3.27
CA GLU A 87 14.05 9.90 -2.93
C GLU A 87 13.08 8.76 -2.65
N LEU A 88 13.11 7.71 -3.46
CA LEU A 88 12.09 6.66 -3.45
C LEU A 88 12.71 5.28 -3.30
N PHE A 89 12.18 4.50 -2.37
CA PHE A 89 12.37 3.05 -2.35
C PHE A 89 11.07 2.39 -2.73
N ALA A 90 11.12 1.47 -3.68
CA ALA A 90 10.02 0.58 -4.03
C ALA A 90 10.40 -0.86 -3.68
N LEU A 91 9.47 -1.62 -3.11
CA LEU A 91 9.64 -3.03 -2.78
C LEU A 91 8.74 -3.86 -3.69
N GLU A 92 9.30 -4.88 -4.33
CA GLU A 92 8.54 -5.79 -5.17
C GLU A 92 9.09 -7.21 -5.07
N LEU A 93 8.23 -8.22 -5.16
CA LEU A 93 8.62 -9.62 -5.08
C LEU A 93 9.52 -10.03 -6.25
N ASP A 94 9.13 -9.69 -7.48
CA ASP A 94 9.86 -9.97 -8.71
C ASP A 94 9.53 -8.99 -9.85
N LEU A 95 10.32 -9.03 -10.93
CA LEU A 95 10.17 -8.12 -12.07
C LEU A 95 9.09 -8.52 -13.07
N THR A 96 8.35 -9.61 -12.87
CA THR A 96 7.40 -10.14 -13.85
C THR A 96 6.27 -9.17 -14.13
N VAL A 97 5.63 -8.65 -13.08
CA VAL A 97 4.53 -7.68 -13.21
C VAL A 97 5.03 -6.32 -13.72
N PRO A 98 6.08 -5.71 -13.15
CA PRO A 98 6.62 -4.44 -13.66
C PRO A 98 7.04 -4.51 -15.13
N THR A 99 7.70 -5.60 -15.55
CA THR A 99 8.14 -5.79 -16.93
C THR A 99 6.95 -5.96 -17.88
N ALA A 100 5.93 -6.71 -17.46
CA ALA A 100 4.70 -6.85 -18.24
C ALA A 100 4.00 -5.49 -18.41
N ALA A 101 3.91 -4.68 -17.37
CA ALA A 101 3.29 -3.36 -17.44
C ALA A 101 3.97 -2.44 -18.47
N ILE A 102 5.31 -2.49 -18.57
CA ILE A 102 6.09 -1.77 -19.59
C ILE A 102 5.83 -2.35 -20.99
N ALA A 103 5.87 -3.67 -21.13
CA ALA A 103 5.68 -4.33 -22.42
C ALA A 103 4.30 -4.03 -23.04
N TYR A 104 3.27 -3.88 -22.19
CA TYR A 104 1.93 -3.48 -22.58
C TYR A 104 1.68 -1.97 -22.60
N GLN A 105 2.71 -1.14 -22.40
CA GLN A 105 2.60 0.32 -22.46
C GLN A 105 1.57 0.88 -21.47
N LEU A 106 1.41 0.25 -20.29
CA LEU A 106 0.39 0.64 -19.31
C LEU A 106 0.65 2.02 -18.68
N MET A 107 1.85 2.58 -18.90
CA MET A 107 2.26 3.89 -18.40
C MET A 107 2.01 5.03 -19.38
N ASP A 108 1.63 4.77 -20.64
CA ASP A 108 1.55 5.79 -21.70
C ASP A 108 0.48 6.86 -21.43
N ASN A 109 -0.46 6.60 -20.52
CA ASN A 109 -1.44 7.59 -20.05
C ASN A 109 -0.85 8.65 -19.11
N TRP A 110 0.37 8.47 -18.62
CA TRP A 110 1.07 9.43 -17.77
C TRP A 110 1.90 10.42 -18.60
N PRO A 111 2.00 11.70 -18.19
CA PRO A 111 2.77 12.70 -18.93
C PRO A 111 4.27 12.40 -18.91
N GLU A 112 4.93 12.77 -20.00
CA GLU A 112 6.39 12.79 -20.11
C GLU A 112 7.04 13.60 -18.96
N PRO A 113 8.17 13.14 -18.38
CA PRO A 113 8.99 11.98 -18.74
C PRO A 113 8.70 10.71 -17.91
N LEU A 114 7.51 10.56 -17.32
CA LEU A 114 7.21 9.46 -16.39
C LEU A 114 7.34 8.07 -17.00
N PRO A 115 6.80 7.77 -18.20
CA PRO A 115 6.92 6.43 -18.78
C PRO A 115 8.37 5.96 -18.92
N GLN A 116 9.28 6.87 -19.30
CA GLN A 116 10.72 6.60 -19.46
C GLN A 116 11.40 6.40 -18.12
N ILE A 117 11.08 7.24 -17.14
CA ILE A 117 11.61 7.11 -15.78
C ILE A 117 11.26 5.75 -15.19
N LEU A 118 10.00 5.32 -15.29
CA LEU A 118 9.55 4.05 -14.73
C LEU A 118 10.12 2.86 -15.53
N THR A 119 10.23 2.99 -16.85
CA THR A 119 10.91 1.99 -17.69
C THR A 119 12.37 1.80 -17.28
N GLN A 120 13.09 2.90 -17.02
CA GLN A 120 14.47 2.84 -16.54
C GLN A 120 14.56 2.26 -15.12
N LEU A 121 13.68 2.68 -14.21
CA LEU A 121 13.62 2.15 -12.84
C LEU A 121 13.44 0.63 -12.84
N VAL A 122 12.54 0.08 -13.65
CA VAL A 122 12.32 -1.37 -13.72
C VAL A 122 13.48 -2.10 -14.38
N SER A 123 13.98 -1.59 -15.52
CA SER A 123 15.06 -2.26 -16.27
C SER A 123 16.41 -2.25 -15.56
N GLN A 124 16.67 -1.24 -14.73
CA GLN A 124 17.95 -1.08 -14.02
C GLN A 124 17.83 -1.31 -12.51
N CYS A 125 16.61 -1.49 -12.00
CA CYS A 125 16.28 -1.49 -10.56
C CYS A 125 16.67 -0.21 -9.82
N GLN A 126 17.08 0.84 -10.54
CA GLN A 126 17.45 2.14 -9.99
C GLN A 126 17.42 3.22 -11.07
N ILE A 127 17.22 4.47 -10.65
CA ILE A 127 17.42 5.64 -11.49
C ILE A 127 17.91 6.79 -10.62
N GLN A 128 18.84 7.58 -11.16
CA GLN A 128 19.30 8.81 -10.53
C GLN A 128 19.38 9.96 -11.53
N THR A 129 18.66 11.03 -11.22
CA THR A 129 18.66 12.31 -11.91
C THR A 129 18.88 13.44 -10.88
N ASN A 130 18.83 14.69 -11.33
CA ASN A 130 18.87 15.85 -10.43
C ASN A 130 17.61 15.99 -9.55
N LYS A 131 16.49 15.36 -9.92
CA LYS A 131 15.18 15.49 -9.26
C LYS A 131 14.65 14.17 -8.68
N LEU A 132 15.22 13.04 -9.05
CA LEU A 132 14.76 11.72 -8.63
C LEU A 132 15.94 10.82 -8.32
N GLN A 133 15.93 10.21 -7.15
CA GLN A 133 16.73 9.05 -6.81
C GLN A 133 15.74 7.95 -6.44
N ALA A 134 15.63 6.90 -7.26
CA ALA A 134 14.72 5.79 -6.98
C ALA A 134 15.45 4.46 -7.06
N THR A 135 15.10 3.54 -6.17
CA THR A 135 15.62 2.17 -6.13
C THR A 135 14.45 1.20 -5.99
N LEU A 136 14.40 0.20 -6.86
CA LEU A 136 13.45 -0.89 -6.82
C LEU A 136 14.15 -2.13 -6.27
N LEU A 137 13.79 -2.52 -5.05
CA LEU A 137 14.35 -3.68 -4.36
C LEU A 137 13.51 -4.92 -4.64
N ILE A 138 14.15 -5.93 -5.21
CA ILE A 138 13.50 -7.17 -5.63
C ILE A 138 13.68 -8.27 -4.58
N GLY A 139 12.56 -8.86 -4.16
CA GLY A 139 12.46 -9.94 -3.19
C GLY A 139 11.30 -9.72 -2.21
N ASP A 140 11.09 -10.68 -1.33
CA ASP A 140 10.07 -10.57 -0.29
C ASP A 140 10.25 -9.28 0.53
N ALA A 141 9.19 -8.46 0.58
CA ALA A 141 9.20 -7.16 1.24
C ALA A 141 9.62 -7.25 2.72
N ARG A 142 9.38 -8.39 3.38
CA ARG A 142 9.85 -8.66 4.76
C ARG A 142 11.36 -8.61 4.90
N PHE A 143 12.10 -8.94 3.84
CA PHE A 143 13.56 -8.90 3.81
C PHE A 143 14.09 -7.63 3.13
N THR A 144 13.50 -7.21 2.00
CA THR A 144 13.99 -6.04 1.26
C THR A 144 13.81 -4.74 2.03
N ILE A 145 12.78 -4.62 2.86
CA ILE A 145 12.64 -3.45 3.76
C ILE A 145 13.83 -3.28 4.70
N GLN A 146 14.50 -4.38 5.07
CA GLN A 146 15.65 -4.36 5.98
C GLN A 146 16.95 -3.93 5.29
N GLN A 147 16.92 -3.72 3.97
CA GLN A 147 18.04 -3.20 3.19
C GLN A 147 18.02 -1.67 3.10
N LEU A 148 16.92 -1.02 3.51
CA LEU A 148 16.86 0.43 3.60
C LEU A 148 17.81 0.93 4.69
N PRO A 149 18.44 2.11 4.53
CA PRO A 149 19.29 2.66 5.58
C PRO A 149 18.50 2.91 6.88
N ASP A 150 19.06 2.55 8.03
CA ASP A 150 18.38 2.67 9.34
C ASP A 150 17.91 4.10 9.68
N ASN A 151 18.62 5.11 9.19
CA ASN A 151 18.29 6.53 9.38
C ASN A 151 17.41 7.10 8.26
N TRP A 152 16.94 6.26 7.34
CA TRP A 152 16.06 6.67 6.26
C TRP A 152 14.60 6.59 6.72
N GLN A 153 13.91 7.72 6.65
CA GLN A 153 12.51 7.86 7.05
C GLN A 153 11.73 8.54 5.93
N ALA A 154 10.60 7.95 5.54
CA ALA A 154 9.71 8.44 4.52
C ALA A 154 8.70 9.44 5.08
N GLU A 155 8.41 10.50 4.34
CA GLU A 155 7.23 11.35 4.59
C GLU A 155 5.94 10.68 4.13
N ALA A 156 6.03 9.74 3.18
CA ALA A 156 4.90 9.00 2.64
C ALA A 156 5.23 7.52 2.43
N ILE A 157 4.39 6.64 2.97
CA ILE A 157 4.44 5.19 2.73
C ILE A 157 3.14 4.75 2.05
N PHE A 158 3.26 4.15 0.86
CA PHE A 158 2.19 3.41 0.21
C PHE A 158 2.27 1.95 0.65
N LEU A 159 1.19 1.43 1.24
CA LEU A 159 1.05 0.02 1.57
C LEU A 159 -0.07 -0.59 0.70
N ASP A 160 0.33 -1.24 -0.38
CA ASP A 160 -0.59 -1.77 -1.40
C ASP A 160 -0.37 -3.26 -1.77
N PRO A 161 -0.22 -4.19 -0.82
CA PRO A 161 -0.20 -5.61 -1.16
C PRO A 161 -1.61 -6.15 -1.45
N PHE A 162 -1.69 -7.36 -2.02
CA PHE A 162 -2.94 -8.13 -2.09
C PHE A 162 -3.61 -8.28 -0.72
N SER A 163 -4.90 -8.57 -0.70
CA SER A 163 -5.72 -8.37 0.51
C SER A 163 -5.29 -9.27 1.67
N PRO A 164 -5.58 -8.89 2.94
CA PRO A 164 -5.06 -9.59 4.11
C PRO A 164 -5.28 -11.11 4.19
N PRO A 165 -6.39 -11.68 3.71
CA PRO A 165 -6.55 -13.14 3.64
C PRO A 165 -5.61 -13.82 2.62
N HIS A 166 -5.24 -13.13 1.55
CA HIS A 166 -4.45 -13.68 0.43
C HIS A 166 -2.95 -13.44 0.58
N CYS A 167 -2.54 -12.30 1.14
CA CYS A 167 -1.13 -11.94 1.37
C CYS A 167 -0.85 -11.56 2.84
N PRO A 168 -1.20 -12.42 3.82
CA PRO A 168 -1.18 -12.08 5.25
C PRO A 168 0.20 -11.63 5.77
N GLN A 169 1.29 -12.08 5.14
CA GLN A 169 2.66 -11.77 5.53
C GLN A 169 2.99 -10.27 5.53
N LEU A 170 2.32 -9.47 4.69
CA LEU A 170 2.53 -8.01 4.61
C LEU A 170 1.52 -7.19 5.44
N TRP A 171 0.69 -7.86 6.24
CA TRP A 171 -0.32 -7.23 7.12
C TRP A 171 -0.10 -7.56 8.59
N THR A 172 1.10 -8.00 8.95
CA THR A 172 1.45 -8.43 10.31
C THR A 172 1.92 -7.26 11.17
N VAL A 173 1.75 -7.37 12.49
CA VAL A 173 2.29 -6.38 13.45
C VAL A 173 3.79 -6.19 13.26
N GLU A 174 4.51 -7.29 13.02
CA GLU A 174 5.97 -7.29 12.87
C GLU A 174 6.41 -6.57 11.59
N PHE A 175 5.74 -6.80 10.46
CA PHE A 175 6.04 -6.08 9.23
C PHE A 175 5.69 -4.60 9.36
N PHE A 176 4.58 -4.27 10.02
CA PHE A 176 4.22 -2.88 10.32
C PHE A 176 5.21 -2.19 11.24
N GLY A 177 5.86 -2.94 12.14
CA GLY A 177 6.96 -2.41 12.95
C GLY A 177 8.14 -1.96 12.09
N LYS A 178 8.47 -2.70 11.02
CA LYS A 178 9.48 -2.29 10.04
C LYS A 178 9.06 -1.03 9.29
N LEU A 179 7.81 -0.94 8.86
CA LEU A 179 7.28 0.27 8.21
C LEU A 179 7.30 1.49 9.14
N ALA A 180 6.88 1.32 10.39
CA ALA A 180 6.87 2.39 11.39
C ALA A 180 8.28 2.92 11.68
N ASN A 181 9.31 2.07 11.69
CA ASN A 181 10.70 2.51 11.84
C ASN A 181 11.19 3.38 10.68
N HIS A 182 10.67 3.16 9.46
CA HIS A 182 10.95 3.96 8.28
C HIS A 182 9.92 5.06 8.03
N LEU A 183 9.01 5.34 8.97
CA LEU A 183 8.07 6.45 8.87
C LEU A 183 8.61 7.67 9.61
N ALA A 184 8.67 8.82 8.95
CA ALA A 184 9.02 10.08 9.62
C ALA A 184 7.98 10.43 10.69
N LEU A 185 8.37 11.21 11.70
CA LEU A 185 7.47 11.58 12.81
C LEU A 185 6.17 12.28 12.33
N ASP A 186 6.30 13.16 11.35
CA ASP A 186 5.18 13.84 10.67
C ASP A 186 4.79 13.15 9.35
N GLY A 187 5.35 11.98 9.07
CA GLY A 187 5.05 11.16 7.90
C GLY A 187 3.70 10.47 8.03
N LYS A 188 3.17 10.03 6.89
CA LYS A 188 1.90 9.29 6.82
C LYS A 188 2.07 7.99 6.04
N LEU A 189 1.35 6.96 6.46
CA LEU A 189 1.18 5.69 5.75
C LEU A 189 -0.26 5.60 5.25
N ALA A 190 -0.47 5.21 4.00
CA ALA A 190 -1.81 4.99 3.45
C ALA A 190 -1.95 3.57 2.87
N THR A 191 -3.15 3.01 3.01
CA THR A 191 -3.54 1.73 2.40
C THR A 191 -5.02 1.74 2.02
N TYR A 192 -5.38 1.02 0.96
CA TYR A 192 -6.78 0.83 0.56
C TYR A 192 -7.58 0.02 1.60
N SER A 193 -6.92 -0.77 2.44
CA SER A 193 -7.57 -1.70 3.37
C SER A 193 -8.20 -0.99 4.56
N CYS A 194 -9.48 -1.27 4.83
CA CYS A 194 -10.20 -0.88 6.05
C CYS A 194 -10.35 -2.04 7.06
N SER A 195 -9.57 -3.11 6.90
CA SER A 195 -9.63 -4.28 7.78
C SER A 195 -9.37 -3.91 9.24
N ALA A 196 -10.22 -4.42 10.15
CA ALA A 196 -10.05 -4.21 11.58
C ALA A 196 -8.71 -4.78 12.10
N ALA A 197 -8.24 -5.91 11.54
CA ALA A 197 -6.95 -6.50 11.90
C ALA A 197 -5.78 -5.61 11.48
N VAL A 198 -5.86 -4.99 10.30
CA VAL A 198 -4.84 -4.07 9.78
C VAL A 198 -4.77 -2.82 10.66
N ARG A 199 -5.93 -2.21 10.93
CA ARG A 199 -6.02 -1.04 11.82
C ARG A 199 -5.51 -1.34 13.23
N SER A 200 -5.81 -2.52 13.77
CA SER A 200 -5.30 -2.95 15.08
C SER A 200 -3.79 -3.20 15.08
N ALA A 201 -3.23 -3.74 13.99
CA ALA A 201 -1.79 -3.89 13.86
C ALA A 201 -1.06 -2.54 13.76
N LEU A 202 -1.64 -1.56 13.06
CA LEU A 202 -1.10 -0.18 13.00
C LEU A 202 -1.10 0.47 14.39
N LEU A 203 -2.19 0.32 15.14
CA LEU A 203 -2.27 0.78 16.53
C LEU A 203 -1.23 0.08 17.42
N ALA A 204 -1.01 -1.22 17.23
CA ALA A 204 -0.05 -2.00 18.02
C ALA A 204 1.40 -1.57 17.84
N VAL A 205 1.74 -0.94 16.71
CA VAL A 205 3.09 -0.38 16.45
C VAL A 205 3.20 1.10 16.81
N GLY A 206 2.20 1.65 17.53
CA GLY A 206 2.22 3.02 18.05
C GLY A 206 1.77 4.10 17.08
N LEU A 207 1.20 3.72 15.93
CA LEU A 207 0.60 4.68 14.99
C LEU A 207 -0.83 4.99 15.40
N ASN A 208 -1.24 6.24 15.17
CA ASN A 208 -2.65 6.62 15.16
C ASN A 208 -3.24 6.29 13.79
N ILE A 209 -4.56 6.06 13.74
CA ILE A 209 -5.27 5.68 12.51
C ILE A 209 -6.41 6.63 12.21
N GLY A 210 -6.68 6.84 10.93
CA GLY A 210 -7.81 7.57 10.40
C GLY A 210 -8.45 6.86 9.21
N SER A 211 -9.72 7.20 8.94
CA SER A 211 -10.46 6.64 7.81
C SER A 211 -10.36 7.56 6.61
N THR A 212 -9.92 7.06 5.47
CA THR A 212 -9.95 7.87 4.24
C THR A 212 -11.36 7.90 3.66
N THR A 213 -11.69 8.94 2.90
CA THR A 213 -13.01 9.10 2.31
C THR A 213 -13.30 7.94 1.33
N PRO A 214 -14.45 7.27 1.42
CA PRO A 214 -14.88 6.34 0.39
C PRO A 214 -15.14 7.10 -0.91
N VAL A 215 -14.60 6.60 -2.02
CA VAL A 215 -14.84 7.16 -3.35
C VAL A 215 -15.81 6.24 -4.11
N GLY A 216 -16.94 6.79 -4.54
CA GLY A 216 -18.00 6.02 -5.19
C GLY A 216 -18.64 4.99 -4.26
N ARG A 217 -18.77 3.74 -4.72
CA ARG A 217 -19.32 2.61 -3.94
C ARG A 217 -18.26 1.86 -3.12
N ARG A 218 -17.02 2.35 -3.08
CA ARG A 218 -15.89 1.64 -2.45
C ARG A 218 -15.88 1.87 -0.95
N SER A 219 -15.34 0.88 -0.24
CA SER A 219 -15.04 1.03 1.19
C SER A 219 -14.02 2.15 1.43
N PRO A 220 -14.01 2.78 2.61
CA PRO A 220 -12.91 3.67 3.00
C PRO A 220 -11.57 2.91 3.01
N GLY A 221 -10.46 3.63 3.00
CA GLY A 221 -9.14 3.07 3.29
C GLY A 221 -8.70 3.38 4.72
N THR A 222 -7.41 3.24 4.98
CA THR A 222 -6.79 3.62 6.26
C THR A 222 -5.60 4.54 6.00
N ILE A 223 -5.52 5.62 6.77
CA ILE A 223 -4.32 6.43 6.90
C ILE A 223 -3.77 6.30 8.32
N ALA A 224 -2.45 6.30 8.49
CA ALA A 224 -1.79 6.17 9.77
C ALA A 224 -0.61 7.11 9.92
N SER A 225 -0.34 7.57 11.14
CA SER A 225 0.78 8.46 11.47
C SER A 225 1.08 8.43 12.97
N PHE A 226 2.32 8.73 13.36
CA PHE A 226 2.63 8.99 14.77
C PHE A 226 1.91 10.22 15.30
N ASN A 227 1.67 11.22 14.46
CA ASN A 227 0.96 12.45 14.82
C ASN A 227 -0.53 12.37 14.43
N PRO A 228 -1.48 12.37 15.39
CA PRO A 228 -2.90 12.23 15.10
C PRO A 228 -3.57 13.50 14.56
N LYS A 229 -2.88 14.66 14.60
CA LYS A 229 -3.50 15.98 14.44
C LYS A 229 -4.35 16.13 13.18
N ASP A 230 -3.90 15.54 12.07
CA ASP A 230 -4.55 15.66 10.76
C ASP A 230 -5.14 14.34 10.24
N LEU A 231 -5.34 13.36 11.12
CA LEU A 231 -5.98 12.10 10.75
C LEU A 231 -7.50 12.25 10.78
N PRO A 232 -8.21 11.91 9.68
CA PRO A 232 -9.67 11.93 9.69
C PRO A 232 -10.22 10.91 10.71
N PRO A 233 -11.27 11.24 11.46
CA PRO A 233 -11.78 10.36 12.49
C PRO A 233 -12.39 9.09 11.90
N LEU A 234 -12.29 7.99 12.65
CA LEU A 234 -13.11 6.81 12.39
C LEU A 234 -14.59 7.08 12.72
N SER A 235 -15.49 6.56 11.89
CA SER A 235 -16.93 6.52 12.17
C SER A 235 -17.23 5.62 13.39
N LEU A 236 -18.44 5.74 13.94
CA LEU A 236 -18.87 4.85 15.03
C LEU A 236 -18.85 3.38 14.61
N GLN A 237 -19.33 3.10 13.40
CA GLN A 237 -19.32 1.76 12.82
C GLN A 237 -17.91 1.15 12.81
N GLU A 238 -16.92 1.92 12.38
CA GLU A 238 -15.52 1.48 12.32
C GLU A 238 -14.90 1.31 13.70
N LYS A 239 -15.19 2.22 14.65
CA LYS A 239 -14.75 2.10 16.04
C LYS A 239 -15.31 0.84 16.70
N GLU A 240 -16.59 0.54 16.48
CA GLU A 240 -17.19 -0.71 16.98
C GLU A 240 -16.60 -1.94 16.29
N HIS A 241 -16.28 -1.88 14.99
CA HIS A 241 -15.68 -3.01 14.28
C HIS A 241 -14.33 -3.41 14.90
N LEU A 242 -13.57 -2.44 15.41
CA LEU A 242 -12.32 -2.65 16.14
C LEU A 242 -12.51 -3.36 17.50
N GLN A 243 -13.73 -3.42 18.03
CA GLN A 243 -14.05 -4.13 19.27
C GLN A 243 -14.51 -5.57 19.04
N THR A 244 -14.41 -6.06 17.81
CA THR A 244 -14.81 -7.43 17.44
C THR A 244 -13.61 -8.35 17.23
N ARG A 245 -13.83 -9.65 17.15
CA ARG A 245 -12.80 -10.64 16.77
C ARG A 245 -12.12 -10.37 15.42
N ALA A 246 -12.71 -9.55 14.55
CA ALA A 246 -12.05 -9.14 13.30
C ALA A 246 -10.78 -8.31 13.54
N ALA A 247 -10.68 -7.61 14.68
CA ALA A 247 -9.54 -6.79 15.07
C ALA A 247 -8.32 -7.58 15.55
N VAL A 248 -8.45 -8.88 15.81
CA VAL A 248 -7.28 -9.73 16.12
C VAL A 248 -6.27 -9.63 14.96
N PRO A 249 -5.05 -9.14 15.19
CA PRO A 249 -4.10 -8.83 14.13
C PRO A 249 -3.44 -10.10 13.58
N TYR A 250 -2.82 -9.98 12.40
CA TYR A 250 -1.92 -11.01 11.88
C TYR A 250 -0.56 -10.90 12.57
N ARG A 251 0.14 -12.03 12.75
CA ARG A 251 1.45 -12.09 13.43
C ARG A 251 2.41 -12.97 12.66
N ASP A 252 3.61 -12.46 12.43
CA ASP A 252 4.75 -13.16 11.81
C ASP A 252 6.03 -12.84 12.60
N PRO A 253 6.22 -13.48 13.77
CA PRO A 253 7.28 -13.12 14.72
C PRO A 253 8.70 -13.10 14.13
N ASN A 254 8.95 -13.95 13.12
CA ASN A 254 10.26 -14.11 12.49
C ASN A 254 10.37 -13.45 11.12
N LEU A 255 9.29 -12.81 10.64
CA LEU A 255 9.22 -12.22 9.29
C LEU A 255 9.53 -13.23 8.18
N SER A 256 9.16 -14.50 8.39
CA SER A 256 9.50 -15.60 7.49
C SER A 256 8.45 -16.71 7.49
N ASP A 257 7.38 -16.60 8.28
CA ASP A 257 6.35 -17.63 8.34
C ASP A 257 5.61 -17.74 7.00
N ARG A 258 5.16 -18.94 6.68
CA ARG A 258 4.34 -19.19 5.49
C ARG A 258 2.91 -18.61 5.70
N PRO A 259 2.22 -18.16 4.64
CA PRO A 259 0.90 -17.54 4.76
C PRO A 259 -0.11 -18.38 5.57
N GLU A 260 -0.16 -19.69 5.36
CA GLU A 260 -1.04 -20.62 6.06
C GLU A 260 -0.78 -20.69 7.57
N VAL A 261 0.48 -20.52 7.99
CA VAL A 261 0.86 -20.50 9.41
C VAL A 261 0.35 -19.21 10.06
N ILE A 262 0.51 -18.08 9.37
CA ILE A 262 0.06 -16.77 9.85
C ILE A 262 -1.47 -16.76 9.97
N LEU A 263 -2.18 -17.29 8.96
CA LEU A 263 -3.64 -17.41 8.97
C LEU A 263 -4.13 -18.34 10.09
N HIS A 264 -3.50 -19.49 10.26
CA HIS A 264 -3.88 -20.45 11.31
C HIS A 264 -3.66 -19.86 12.71
N ARG A 265 -2.54 -19.19 12.95
CA ARG A 265 -2.25 -18.52 14.22
C ARG A 265 -3.31 -17.47 14.55
N ARG A 266 -3.64 -16.60 13.59
CA ARG A 266 -4.70 -15.60 13.76
C ARG A 266 -6.04 -16.26 14.06
N HIS A 267 -6.37 -17.35 13.37
CA HIS A 267 -7.62 -18.07 13.61
C HIS A 267 -7.74 -18.61 15.04
N LEU A 268 -6.67 -19.21 15.58
CA LEU A 268 -6.64 -19.70 16.97
C LEU A 268 -6.80 -18.55 17.98
N GLU A 269 -6.16 -17.41 17.74
CA GLU A 269 -6.30 -16.22 18.58
C GLU A 269 -7.72 -15.63 18.51
N GLN A 270 -8.36 -15.65 17.34
CA GLN A 270 -9.77 -15.26 17.20
C GLN A 270 -10.73 -16.17 17.96
N GLN A 271 -10.48 -17.48 18.00
CA GLN A 271 -11.33 -18.43 18.71
C GLN A 271 -11.26 -18.24 20.24
N THR A 272 -10.10 -17.88 20.75
CA THR A 272 -9.83 -17.69 22.19
C THR A 272 -10.07 -16.24 22.65
N SER A 273 -10.30 -15.31 21.73
CA SER A 273 -10.55 -13.91 22.03
C SER A 273 -11.88 -13.69 22.78
N LEU A 274 -11.82 -12.82 23.80
CA LEU A 274 -12.96 -12.32 24.56
C LEU A 274 -13.75 -11.23 23.82
N LEU A 275 -13.25 -10.75 22.67
CA LEU A 275 -13.95 -9.76 21.85
C LEU A 275 -15.25 -10.33 21.27
N GLU A 276 -16.20 -9.44 20.98
CA GLU A 276 -17.48 -9.87 20.42
C GLU A 276 -17.31 -10.52 19.04
N PRO A 277 -18.13 -11.52 18.68
CA PRO A 277 -18.14 -12.06 17.32
C PRO A 277 -18.51 -11.00 16.29
N THR A 278 -17.79 -10.96 15.17
CA THR A 278 -18.06 -10.01 14.07
C THR A 278 -19.47 -10.14 13.49
N SER A 279 -20.13 -11.30 13.62
CA SER A 279 -21.52 -11.49 13.20
C SER A 279 -22.50 -10.58 13.94
N HIS A 280 -22.24 -10.25 15.21
CA HIS A 280 -23.09 -9.34 15.98
C HIS A 280 -22.98 -7.92 15.45
N TRP A 281 -21.76 -7.45 15.20
CA TRP A 281 -21.50 -6.18 14.54
C TRP A 281 -22.16 -6.12 13.15
N LYS A 282 -22.04 -7.16 12.33
CA LYS A 282 -22.69 -7.23 11.01
C LYS A 282 -24.21 -7.11 11.12
N LYS A 283 -24.83 -7.76 12.12
CA LYS A 283 -26.28 -7.65 12.36
C LYS A 283 -26.71 -6.24 12.72
N ARG A 284 -25.89 -5.48 13.46
CA ARG A 284 -26.18 -4.08 13.82
C ARG A 284 -26.06 -3.14 12.62
N TRP A 285 -25.07 -3.35 11.77
CA TRP A 285 -24.66 -2.34 10.76
C TRP A 285 -24.98 -2.70 9.30
N LEU A 286 -25.18 -3.98 8.95
CA LEU A 286 -25.33 -4.43 7.56
C LEU A 286 -26.69 -5.09 7.26
N ILE A 287 -27.57 -5.22 8.25
CA ILE A 287 -28.92 -5.81 8.08
C ILE A 287 -30.00 -4.73 8.26
N ALA A 288 -29.77 -3.54 7.70
CA ALA A 288 -30.76 -2.47 7.59
C ALA A 288 -31.19 -2.29 6.14
#